data_AF-A0A4Q9KHP9-F1
#
_entry.id   AF-A0A4Q9KHP9-F1
#
_cell.length_a   1.000
_cell.length_b   1.000
_cell.length_c   1.000
_cell.angle_alpha   90.00
_cell.angle_beta   90.00
_cell.angle_gamma   90.00
#
_symmetry.space_group_name_H-M   'P 1'
#
loop_
_entity.id
_entity.type
_entity.pdbx_description
1 polymer ?
#
loop_
_entity_poly.entity_id
_entity_poly.type
_entity_poly.pdbx_seq_one_letter_code
_entity_poly.pdbx_strand_id
1 'polypeptide(L)'
;MAEPEIGEVLKDITADVQTIIRGEVELAKAELIPQVKSAGIGAGLFGAAGYLAVQAATLLFICGGLALSALYQGVVPLIWAFVLGFLTLAVVLLVVAGILVLIGKGKFSFSGAPKTVDEANRSVAAVTGAVAQGNANVKAIVAGAPRPVPGEANPAVRP
;
A
#
# COMPACT_ATOMS: atom_id res chain seq x y z
N MET A 1 50.94 -18.84 29.93
CA MET A 1 49.82 -19.06 28.97
C MET A 1 49.03 -17.77 28.99
N ALA A 2 49.11 -16.96 27.95
CA ALA A 2 48.46 -15.65 27.93
C ALA A 2 46.96 -15.84 27.73
N GLU A 3 46.14 -15.37 28.67
CA GLU A 3 44.69 -15.24 28.50
C GLU A 3 44.41 -14.41 27.25
N PRO A 4 43.40 -14.76 26.43
CA PRO A 4 43.01 -13.90 25.33
C PRO A 4 42.64 -12.53 25.91
N GLU A 5 43.29 -11.47 25.45
CA GLU A 5 42.92 -10.11 25.82
C GLU A 5 41.44 -9.92 25.45
N ILE A 6 40.65 -9.42 26.40
CA ILE A 6 39.20 -9.22 26.26
C ILE A 6 38.84 -8.43 24.98
N GLY A 7 39.78 -7.63 24.45
CA GLY A 7 39.65 -6.93 23.17
C GLY A 7 39.59 -7.83 21.93
N GLU A 8 40.27 -8.98 21.93
CA GLU A 8 40.25 -9.96 20.82
C GLU A 8 38.90 -10.69 20.76
N VAL A 9 38.38 -11.11 21.92
CA VAL A 9 37.07 -11.80 22.02
C VAL A 9 35.92 -10.87 21.62
N LEU A 10 35.99 -9.59 22.01
CA LEU A 10 34.97 -8.61 21.64
C LEU A 10 34.96 -8.31 20.13
N LYS A 11 36.16 -8.33 19.52
CA LYS A 11 36.35 -8.15 18.08
C LYS A 11 35.78 -9.34 17.30
N ASP A 12 35.99 -10.56 17.77
CA ASP A 12 35.42 -11.78 17.14
C ASP A 12 33.90 -11.83 17.25
N ILE A 13 33.31 -11.53 18.41
CA ILE A 13 31.85 -11.46 18.57
C ILE A 13 31.25 -10.38 17.64
N THR A 14 31.92 -9.23 17.52
CA THR A 14 31.46 -8.16 16.61
C THR A 14 31.51 -8.61 15.15
N ALA A 15 32.55 -9.36 14.76
CA ALA A 15 32.68 -9.91 13.42
C ALA A 15 31.60 -10.96 13.11
N ASP A 16 31.24 -11.82 14.08
CA ASP A 16 30.18 -12.81 13.94
C ASP A 16 28.80 -12.15 13.81
N VAL A 17 28.51 -11.14 14.63
CA VAL A 17 27.25 -10.37 14.52
C VAL A 17 27.15 -9.68 13.16
N GLN A 18 28.24 -9.09 12.66
CA GLN A 18 28.27 -8.52 11.31
C GLN A 18 28.01 -9.57 10.22
N THR A 19 28.47 -10.79 10.42
CA THR A 19 28.26 -11.91 9.49
C THR A 19 26.78 -12.33 9.46
N ILE A 20 26.13 -12.44 10.62
CA ILE A 20 24.69 -12.77 10.69
C ILE A 20 23.84 -11.68 10.05
N ILE A 21 24.09 -10.40 10.39
CA ILE A 21 23.34 -9.27 9.82
C ILE A 21 23.47 -9.25 8.29
N ARG A 22 24.67 -9.50 7.75
CA ARG A 22 24.86 -9.60 6.30
C ARG A 22 24.06 -10.76 5.71
N GLY A 23 24.03 -11.91 6.36
CA GLY A 23 23.23 -13.07 5.95
C GLY A 23 21.72 -12.77 5.94
N GLU A 24 21.19 -12.12 6.97
CA GLU A 24 19.77 -11.73 7.01
C GLU A 24 19.43 -10.70 5.93
N VAL A 25 20.31 -9.75 5.65
CA VAL A 25 20.13 -8.76 4.58
C VAL A 25 20.17 -9.44 3.20
N GLU A 26 21.09 -10.36 2.98
CA GLU A 26 21.16 -11.12 1.72
C GLU A 26 19.94 -12.01 1.52
N LEU A 27 19.47 -12.66 2.59
CA LEU A 27 18.26 -13.48 2.55
C LEU A 27 17.01 -12.62 2.32
N ALA A 28 16.87 -11.52 3.06
CA ALA A 28 15.79 -10.56 2.86
C ALA A 28 15.81 -9.98 1.44
N LYS A 29 16.99 -9.68 0.87
CA LYS A 29 17.10 -9.29 -0.54
C LYS A 29 16.65 -10.41 -1.46
N ALA A 30 17.08 -11.65 -1.22
CA ALA A 30 16.71 -12.81 -2.04
C ALA A 30 15.19 -13.08 -2.01
N GLU A 31 14.51 -12.79 -0.89
CA GLU A 31 13.08 -13.01 -0.74
C GLU A 31 12.23 -11.80 -1.16
N LEU A 32 12.64 -10.59 -0.81
CA LEU A 32 11.87 -9.36 -1.07
C LEU A 32 12.03 -8.87 -2.51
N ILE A 33 13.20 -8.98 -3.13
CA ILE A 33 13.41 -8.54 -4.52
C ILE A 33 12.44 -9.23 -5.49
N PRO A 34 12.31 -10.57 -5.50
CA PRO A 34 11.36 -11.23 -6.40
C PRO A 34 9.91 -10.86 -6.07
N GLN A 35 9.54 -10.74 -4.79
CA GLN A 35 8.19 -10.31 -4.37
C GLN A 35 7.85 -8.91 -4.87
N VAL A 36 8.75 -7.94 -4.66
CA VAL A 36 8.58 -6.56 -5.13
C VAL A 36 8.54 -6.51 -6.66
N LYS A 37 9.37 -7.31 -7.35
CA LYS A 37 9.36 -7.38 -8.81
C LYS A 37 8.04 -7.94 -9.33
N SER A 38 7.54 -9.04 -8.79
CA SER A 38 6.27 -9.62 -9.21
C SER A 38 5.09 -8.70 -8.88
N ALA A 39 5.11 -8.07 -7.70
CA ALA A 39 4.09 -7.09 -7.32
C ALA A 39 4.13 -5.87 -8.23
N GLY A 40 5.33 -5.35 -8.56
CA GLY A 40 5.52 -4.22 -9.47
C GLY A 40 5.07 -4.51 -10.90
N ILE A 41 5.39 -5.70 -11.43
CA ILE A 41 4.90 -6.14 -12.75
C ILE A 41 3.39 -6.29 -12.73
N GLY A 42 2.83 -6.94 -11.70
CA GLY A 42 1.39 -7.11 -11.56
C GLY A 42 0.65 -5.77 -11.48
N ALA A 43 1.14 -4.85 -10.66
CA ALA A 43 0.59 -3.50 -10.55
C ALA A 43 0.71 -2.72 -11.87
N GLY A 44 1.85 -2.82 -12.57
CA GLY A 44 2.05 -2.20 -13.87
C GLY A 44 1.10 -2.74 -14.95
N LEU A 45 0.96 -4.06 -15.04
CA LEU A 45 0.03 -4.72 -15.97
C LEU A 45 -1.42 -4.37 -15.67
N PHE A 46 -1.82 -4.36 -14.38
CA PHE A 46 -3.17 -3.99 -13.99
C PHE A 46 -3.45 -2.51 -14.25
N GLY A 47 -2.47 -1.63 -14.01
CA GLY A 47 -2.56 -0.22 -14.36
C GLY A 47 -2.74 0.00 -15.87
N ALA A 48 -1.94 -0.68 -16.69
CA ALA A 48 -2.05 -0.63 -18.14
C ALA A 48 -3.39 -1.19 -18.65
N ALA A 49 -3.86 -2.32 -18.08
CA ALA A 49 -5.16 -2.89 -18.40
C ALA A 49 -6.31 -1.94 -18.03
N GLY A 50 -6.24 -1.29 -16.87
CA GLY A 50 -7.20 -0.28 -16.45
C GLY A 50 -7.25 0.91 -17.40
N TYR A 51 -6.09 1.44 -17.79
CA TYR A 51 -6.00 2.52 -18.77
C TYR A 51 -6.59 2.13 -20.13
N LEU A 52 -6.24 0.95 -20.64
CA LEU A 52 -6.79 0.44 -21.90
C LEU A 52 -8.29 0.19 -21.82
N ALA A 53 -8.80 -0.29 -20.69
CA ALA A 53 -10.24 -0.47 -20.48
C ALA A 53 -10.99 0.86 -20.55
N VAL A 54 -10.44 1.93 -19.95
CA VAL A 54 -11.00 3.29 -20.05
C VAL A 54 -10.98 3.80 -21.49
N GLN A 55 -9.88 3.57 -22.23
CA GLN A 55 -9.81 3.95 -23.65
C GLN A 55 -10.77 3.14 -24.53
N ALA A 56 -10.89 1.83 -24.30
CA ALA A 56 -11.84 0.98 -25.00
C ALA A 56 -13.28 1.42 -24.74
N ALA A 57 -13.62 1.77 -23.49
CA ALA A 57 -14.92 2.31 -23.15
C ALA A 57 -15.22 3.63 -23.88
N THR A 58 -14.23 4.54 -23.96
CA THR A 58 -14.34 5.78 -24.73
C THR A 58 -14.67 5.51 -26.20
N LEU A 59 -13.93 4.58 -26.84
CA LEU A 59 -14.18 4.20 -28.23
C LEU A 59 -15.57 3.56 -28.41
N LEU A 60 -16.01 2.73 -27.46
CA LEU A 60 -17.35 2.15 -27.48
C LEU A 60 -18.44 3.21 -27.34
N PHE A 61 -18.25 4.24 -26.52
CA PHE A 61 -19.21 5.35 -26.43
C PHE A 61 -19.27 6.15 -27.73
N ILE A 62 -18.13 6.43 -28.37
CA ILE A 62 -18.12 7.08 -29.69
C ILE A 62 -18.84 6.20 -30.72
N CYS A 63 -18.53 4.91 -30.76
CA CYS A 63 -19.17 3.94 -31.65
C CYS A 63 -20.70 3.88 -31.44
N GLY A 64 -21.14 3.79 -30.18
CA GLY A 64 -22.57 3.81 -29.84
C GLY A 64 -23.26 5.12 -30.23
N GLY A 65 -22.58 6.26 -30.05
CA GLY A 65 -23.10 7.56 -30.45
C GLY A 65 -23.28 7.65 -31.96
N LEU A 66 -22.29 7.20 -32.73
CA LEU A 66 -22.37 7.11 -34.19
C LEU A 66 -23.45 6.13 -34.66
N ALA A 67 -23.57 4.96 -34.03
CA ALA A 67 -24.59 3.97 -34.35
C ALA A 67 -26.01 4.51 -34.12
N LEU A 68 -26.23 5.21 -32.99
CA LEU A 68 -27.50 5.88 -32.72
C LEU A 68 -27.74 7.06 -33.67
N SER A 69 -26.68 7.78 -34.06
CA SER A 69 -26.77 8.87 -35.05
C SER A 69 -27.26 8.36 -36.41
N ALA A 70 -26.87 7.14 -36.81
CA ALA A 70 -27.32 6.52 -38.06
C ALA A 70 -28.84 6.33 -38.11
N LEU A 71 -29.51 6.14 -36.97
CA LEU A 71 -30.98 6.03 -36.90
C LEU A 71 -31.69 7.32 -37.28
N TYR A 72 -31.02 8.47 -37.18
CA TYR A 72 -31.58 9.79 -37.45
C TYR A 72 -31.24 10.35 -38.83
N GLN A 73 -30.37 9.68 -39.61
CA GLN A 73 -29.83 10.19 -40.89
C GLN A 73 -30.88 10.41 -41.99
N GLY A 74 -32.08 9.84 -41.87
CA GLY A 74 -33.19 10.05 -42.82
C GLY A 74 -34.25 11.06 -42.38
N VAL A 75 -34.17 11.58 -41.15
CA VAL A 75 -35.22 12.42 -40.55
C VAL A 75 -34.75 13.86 -40.39
N VAL A 76 -33.46 14.05 -40.08
CA VAL A 76 -32.89 15.37 -39.79
C VAL A 76 -31.59 15.57 -40.58
N PRO A 77 -31.14 16.83 -40.77
CA PRO A 77 -29.84 17.10 -41.37
C PRO A 77 -28.72 16.40 -40.61
N LEU A 78 -27.66 16.03 -41.34
CA LEU A 78 -26.59 15.17 -40.84
C LEU A 78 -25.97 15.63 -39.51
N ILE A 79 -25.74 16.93 -39.34
CA ILE A 79 -25.21 17.51 -38.10
C ILE A 79 -26.16 17.27 -36.92
N TRP A 80 -27.47 17.44 -37.13
CA TRP A 80 -28.47 17.20 -36.09
C TRP A 80 -28.64 15.71 -35.79
N ALA A 81 -28.46 14.83 -36.77
CA ALA A 81 -28.45 13.39 -36.54
C ALA A 81 -27.34 12.97 -35.58
N PHE A 82 -26.14 13.56 -35.73
CA PHE A 82 -25.05 13.37 -34.78
C PHE A 82 -25.40 13.89 -33.38
N VAL A 83 -25.89 15.12 -33.28
CA VAL A 83 -26.27 15.70 -31.99
C VAL A 83 -27.31 14.84 -31.27
N LEU A 84 -28.36 14.40 -31.97
CA LEU A 84 -29.41 13.57 -31.39
C LEU A 84 -28.92 12.16 -31.02
N GLY A 85 -28.07 11.55 -31.83
CA GLY A 85 -27.49 10.24 -31.54
C GLY A 85 -26.65 10.23 -30.25
N PHE A 86 -25.73 11.19 -30.13
CA PHE A 86 -24.90 11.34 -28.93
C PHE A 86 -25.72 11.78 -27.71
N LEU A 87 -26.72 12.65 -27.88
CA LEU A 87 -27.62 13.04 -26.80
C LEU A 87 -28.44 11.84 -26.29
N THR A 88 -28.95 11.01 -27.19
CA THR A 88 -29.68 9.78 -26.84
C THR A 88 -28.79 8.85 -26.01
N LEU A 89 -27.55 8.63 -26.46
CA LEU A 89 -26.59 7.82 -25.72
C LEU A 89 -26.31 8.40 -24.33
N ALA A 90 -26.12 9.72 -24.22
CA ALA A 90 -25.84 10.38 -22.95
C ALA A 90 -26.98 10.19 -21.94
N VAL A 91 -28.24 10.30 -22.38
CA VAL A 91 -29.41 10.04 -21.52
C VAL A 91 -29.44 8.57 -21.07
N VAL A 92 -29.20 7.61 -21.98
CA VAL A 92 -29.14 6.19 -21.62
C VAL A 92 -28.05 5.92 -20.59
N LEU A 93 -26.85 6.48 -20.78
CA LEU A 93 -25.73 6.32 -19.85
C LEU A 93 -26.01 6.97 -18.48
N LEU A 94 -26.69 8.11 -18.44
CA LEU A 94 -27.10 8.73 -17.17
C LEU A 94 -28.10 7.87 -16.39
N VAL A 95 -29.07 7.24 -17.08
CA VAL A 95 -30.00 6.32 -16.45
C VAL A 95 -29.25 5.11 -15.87
N VAL A 96 -28.35 4.50 -16.66
CA VAL A 96 -27.51 3.39 -16.20
C VAL A 96 -26.64 3.81 -15.01
N ALA A 97 -25.97 4.97 -15.09
CA ALA A 97 -25.15 5.51 -14.02
C ALA A 97 -25.97 5.75 -12.74
N GLY A 98 -27.18 6.30 -12.85
CA GLY A 98 -28.11 6.47 -11.74
C GLY A 98 -28.45 5.14 -11.06
N ILE A 99 -28.77 4.10 -11.84
CA ILE A 99 -29.03 2.75 -11.32
C ILE A 99 -27.78 2.19 -10.62
N LEU A 100 -26.60 2.31 -11.24
CA LEU A 100 -25.33 1.86 -10.66
C LEU A 100 -25.02 2.57 -9.33
N VAL A 101 -25.29 3.87 -9.24
CA VAL A 101 -25.14 4.64 -7.99
C VAL A 101 -26.09 4.11 -6.92
N LEU A 102 -27.36 3.87 -7.25
CA LEU A 102 -28.34 3.34 -6.30
C LEU A 102 -27.94 1.94 -5.78
N ILE A 103 -27.48 1.05 -6.66
CA ILE A 103 -26.99 -0.28 -6.29
C ILE A 103 -25.71 -0.15 -5.45
N GLY A 104 -24.77 0.70 -5.88
CA GLY A 104 -23.49 0.91 -5.22
C GLY A 104 -23.65 1.45 -3.80
N LYS A 105 -24.58 2.38 -3.57
CA LYS A 105 -24.88 2.93 -2.24
C LYS A 105 -25.27 1.85 -1.23
N GLY A 106 -25.93 0.77 -1.65
CA GLY A 106 -26.26 -0.36 -0.78
C GLY A 106 -25.09 -1.31 -0.50
N LYS A 107 -23.98 -1.20 -1.23
CA LYS A 107 -22.83 -2.10 -1.16
C LYS A 107 -21.57 -1.46 -0.56
N PHE A 108 -21.57 -0.15 -0.34
CA PHE A 108 -20.51 0.54 0.41
C PHE A 108 -20.67 0.32 1.93
N SER A 109 -20.40 -0.90 2.37
CA SER A 109 -19.91 -1.20 3.72
C SER A 109 -18.43 -1.58 3.58
N PHE A 110 -17.61 -0.66 3.07
CA PHE A 110 -16.17 -0.85 3.02
C PHE A 110 -15.60 -0.54 4.42
N SER A 111 -15.84 -1.44 5.37
CA SER A 111 -14.93 -1.58 6.50
C SER A 111 -13.71 -2.28 5.92
N GLY A 112 -12.73 -1.52 5.45
CA GLY A 112 -11.43 -2.08 5.09
C GLY A 112 -11.00 -2.95 6.26
N ALA A 113 -10.77 -4.25 6.03
CA ALA A 113 -10.71 -5.26 7.09
C ALA A 113 -10.00 -4.71 8.33
N PRO A 114 -10.74 -4.28 9.37
CA PRO A 114 -10.21 -3.35 10.37
C PRO A 114 -9.03 -3.99 11.11
N LYS A 115 -9.06 -5.31 11.20
CA LYS A 115 -8.00 -6.15 11.73
C LYS A 115 -6.64 -5.89 11.06
N THR A 116 -6.55 -5.80 9.73
CA THR A 116 -5.26 -5.69 9.04
C THR A 116 -4.60 -4.33 9.24
N VAL A 117 -5.42 -3.27 9.31
CA VAL A 117 -4.94 -1.89 9.52
C VAL A 117 -4.64 -1.66 11.01
N ASP A 118 -5.47 -2.18 11.90
CA ASP A 118 -5.23 -2.13 13.35
C ASP A 118 -3.97 -2.89 13.75
N GLU A 119 -3.70 -4.04 13.12
CA GLU A 119 -2.53 -4.86 13.42
C GLU A 119 -1.24 -4.24 12.88
N ALA A 120 -1.31 -3.59 11.71
CA ALA A 120 -0.22 -2.75 11.19
C ALA A 120 0.05 -1.55 12.11
N ASN A 121 -1.00 -0.85 12.54
CA ASN A 121 -0.88 0.30 13.46
C ASN A 121 -0.34 -0.11 14.83
N ARG A 122 -0.78 -1.25 15.38
CA ARG A 122 -0.26 -1.81 16.63
C ARG A 122 1.22 -2.17 16.53
N SER A 123 1.65 -2.74 15.41
CA SER A 123 3.06 -3.07 15.17
C SER A 123 3.92 -1.81 15.11
N VAL A 124 3.48 -0.76 14.41
CA VAL A 124 4.18 0.52 14.36
C VAL A 124 4.24 1.20 15.73
N ALA A 125 3.14 1.17 16.48
CA ALA A 125 3.07 1.72 17.84
C ALA A 125 4.01 0.96 18.80
N ALA A 126 4.07 -0.37 18.70
CA ALA A 126 4.95 -1.21 19.52
C ALA A 126 6.43 -0.93 19.22
N VAL A 127 6.82 -0.82 17.94
CA VAL A 127 8.19 -0.48 17.53
C VAL A 127 8.58 0.92 18.02
N THR A 128 7.69 1.89 17.85
CA THR A 128 7.94 3.28 18.29
C THR A 128 8.09 3.37 19.81
N GLY A 129 7.23 2.65 20.56
CA GLY A 129 7.30 2.57 22.02
C GLY A 129 8.61 1.94 22.51
N ALA A 130 9.04 0.84 21.88
CA ALA A 130 10.30 0.17 22.21
C ALA A 130 11.53 1.06 21.95
N VAL A 131 11.54 1.82 20.84
CA VAL A 131 12.62 2.76 20.51
C VAL A 131 12.67 3.92 21.51
N ALA A 132 11.51 4.50 21.87
CA ALA A 132 11.43 5.58 22.84
C ALA A 132 11.92 5.14 24.23
N GLN A 133 11.54 3.93 24.65
CA GLN A 133 11.96 3.34 25.92
C GLN A 133 13.45 3.02 25.94
N GLY A 134 13.99 2.48 24.84
CA GLY A 134 15.43 2.24 24.68
C GLY A 134 16.24 3.54 24.81
N ASN A 135 15.80 4.61 24.16
CA ASN A 135 16.47 5.91 24.24
C ASN A 135 16.45 6.51 25.65
N ALA A 136 15.32 6.38 26.36
CA ALA A 136 15.20 6.83 27.75
C ALA A 136 16.13 6.05 28.70
N ASN A 137 16.25 4.74 28.51
CA ASN A 137 17.13 3.89 29.31
C ASN A 137 18.60 4.21 29.07
N VAL A 138 19.01 4.46 27.82
CA VAL A 138 20.38 4.90 27.49
C VAL A 138 20.69 6.23 28.18
N LYS A 139 19.77 7.20 28.11
CA LYS A 139 19.94 8.51 28.76
C LYS A 139 20.09 8.39 30.29
N ALA A 140 19.32 7.51 30.93
CA ALA A 140 19.39 7.27 32.36
C ALA A 140 20.73 6.62 32.78
N ILE A 141 21.22 5.64 32.03
CA ILE A 141 22.51 5.00 32.29
C ILE A 141 23.66 5.99 32.14
N VAL A 142 23.63 6.84 31.11
CA VAL A 142 24.64 7.90 30.90
C VAL A 142 24.61 8.94 32.03
N ALA A 143 23.46 9.15 32.66
CA ALA A 143 23.32 10.01 33.84
C ALA A 143 23.74 9.33 35.17
N GLY A 144 24.29 8.12 35.12
CA GLY A 144 24.78 7.38 36.29
C GLY A 144 23.76 6.46 36.96
N ALA A 145 22.59 6.24 36.34
CA ALA A 145 21.61 5.28 36.86
C ALA A 145 22.10 3.83 36.67
N PRO A 146 21.79 2.92 37.61
CA PRO A 146 22.05 1.50 37.45
C PRO A 146 21.41 0.95 36.16
N ARG A 147 22.07 0.01 35.50
CA ARG A 147 21.53 -0.62 34.28
C ARG A 147 20.17 -1.26 34.60
N PRO A 148 19.10 -0.91 33.87
CA PRO A 148 17.80 -1.53 34.08
C PRO A 148 17.89 -3.02 33.71
N VAL A 149 17.41 -3.88 34.62
CA VAL A 149 17.38 -5.33 34.42
C VAL A 149 16.27 -5.70 33.44
N PRO A 150 16.53 -6.60 32.47
CA PRO A 150 15.52 -7.01 31.49
C PRO A 150 14.28 -7.59 32.19
N GLY A 151 13.11 -6.99 31.96
CA GLY A 151 11.83 -7.43 32.52
C GLY A 151 11.36 -6.66 33.76
N GLU A 152 12.19 -5.80 34.36
CA GLU A 152 11.78 -4.96 35.49
C GLU A 152 11.32 -3.58 34.97
N ALA A 153 10.06 -3.23 35.21
CA ALA A 153 9.51 -1.94 34.81
C ALA A 153 10.26 -0.81 35.52
N ASN A 154 10.78 0.17 34.77
CA ASN A 154 11.50 1.32 35.32
C ASN A 154 10.59 2.06 36.34
N PRO A 155 10.93 2.09 37.64
CA PRO A 155 10.09 2.70 38.66
C PRO A 155 9.95 4.23 38.51
N ALA A 156 10.82 4.87 37.72
CA ALA A 156 10.76 6.30 37.42
C ALA A 156 9.67 6.68 36.40
N VAL A 157 8.98 5.71 35.80
CA VAL A 157 7.94 5.92 34.77
C VAL A 157 6.64 5.23 35.20
N ARG A 158 6.24 5.39 36.47
CA ARG A 158 4.84 5.24 36.85
C ARG A 158 4.18 6.62 36.80
N PRO A 159 2.99 6.77 36.17
CA PRO A 159 2.24 8.01 36.24
C PRO A 159 1.83 8.34 37.68
#